data_AF-A0AAD5C7U3-F1
#
_entry.id   AF-A0AAD5C7U3-F1
#
_cell.length_a   1.000
_cell.length_b   1.000
_cell.length_c   1.000
_cell.angle_alpha   90.00
_cell.angle_beta   90.00
_cell.angle_gamma   90.00
#
_symmetry.space_group_name_H-M   'P 1'
#
loop_
_entity.id
_entity.type
_entity.pdbx_description
1 polymer ?
#
loop_
_entity_poly.entity_id
_entity_poly.type
_entity_poly.pdbx_seq_one_letter_code
_entity_poly.pdbx_strand_id
1 'polypeptide(L)'
;YLVNGISSIQGTVYAGSNCFHRRKVIYGSSPNDTKTYGSINNEDLQKLFGKSIELRESASQILSKSNSKMEIRRSPSDFTEAAIHVASCSYEYGTSWGTQVGWQYGSATEDVLTGLTIHGRGWRSAITSTDPLAFLGCAPTTFPSSLKQQKRWVMGLFEILFTDKNPLLLTIKGNIWFRQALVRSIPELCYATLPAYCIITGSQFLPKVNERGFLIFMVTQKEHRSNDGDNDSETDGRFTFDKSPMIVPGVVILL
;
A
#
# COMPACT_ATOMS: atom_id res chain seq x y z
N TYR A 1 -2.43 -5.76 -13.53
CA TYR A 1 -3.18 -4.54 -13.89
C TYR A 1 -3.27 -3.51 -12.78
N LEU A 2 -3.81 -3.83 -11.59
CA LEU A 2 -3.99 -2.87 -10.49
C LEU A 2 -2.68 -2.17 -10.05
N VAL A 3 -1.64 -2.97 -9.82
CA VAL A 3 -0.31 -2.50 -9.39
C VAL A 3 0.29 -1.50 -10.39
N ASN A 4 0.21 -1.80 -11.68
CA ASN A 4 0.72 -0.91 -12.74
C ASN A 4 -0.08 0.40 -12.81
N GLY A 5 -1.41 0.35 -12.57
CA GLY A 5 -2.25 1.54 -12.50
C GLY A 5 -1.94 2.44 -11.31
N ILE A 6 -1.63 1.88 -10.14
CA ILE A 6 -1.21 2.65 -8.97
C ILE A 6 0.20 3.22 -9.19
N SER A 7 1.07 2.45 -9.86
CA SER A 7 2.46 2.85 -10.12
C SER A 7 2.58 4.11 -10.97
N SER A 8 1.60 4.44 -11.82
CA SER A 8 1.64 5.64 -12.66
C SER A 8 1.33 6.94 -11.91
N ILE A 9 0.65 6.85 -10.76
CA ILE A 9 0.26 8.02 -9.96
C ILE A 9 1.44 8.47 -9.09
N GLN A 10 1.64 7.86 -7.93
CA GLN A 10 2.75 8.15 -7.01
C GLN A 10 3.66 6.94 -6.74
N GLY A 11 3.34 5.80 -7.35
CA GLY A 11 4.00 4.53 -7.02
C GLY A 11 3.21 3.72 -6.02
N THR A 12 3.63 2.47 -5.81
CA THR A 12 3.02 1.57 -4.81
C THR A 12 3.53 1.84 -3.41
N VAL A 13 2.65 1.69 -2.42
CA VAL A 13 3.01 1.78 -1.01
C VAL A 13 3.91 0.60 -0.63
N TYR A 14 4.82 0.82 0.32
CA TYR A 14 5.68 -0.23 0.87
C TYR A 14 4.83 -1.32 1.56
N ALA A 15 5.16 -2.58 1.31
CA ALA A 15 4.41 -3.75 1.79
C ALA A 15 5.33 -4.84 2.37
N GLY A 16 6.40 -4.42 3.04
CA GLY A 16 7.18 -5.28 3.94
C GLY A 16 8.36 -6.04 3.34
N SER A 17 8.45 -6.18 2.01
CA SER A 17 9.55 -6.95 1.37
C SER A 17 9.91 -6.45 -0.02
N ASN A 18 11.06 -6.89 -0.52
CA ASN A 18 11.52 -6.67 -1.91
C ASN A 18 11.60 -5.20 -2.32
N CYS A 19 12.01 -4.33 -1.39
CA CYS A 19 12.08 -2.89 -1.60
C CYS A 19 13.47 -2.34 -1.30
N PHE A 20 13.94 -1.44 -2.16
CA PHE A 20 15.16 -0.67 -1.92
C PHE A 20 14.80 0.74 -1.45
N HIS A 21 15.18 1.07 -0.22
CA HIS A 21 14.95 2.39 0.35
C HIS A 21 16.23 3.23 0.29
N ARG A 22 16.09 4.48 -0.14
CA ARG A 22 17.18 5.47 0.00
C ARG A 22 17.26 5.89 1.46
N ARG A 23 18.46 5.85 2.06
CA ARG A 23 18.66 6.21 3.49
C ARG A 23 18.06 7.57 3.86
N LYS A 24 18.27 8.60 3.03
CA LYS A 24 17.68 9.93 3.25
C LYS A 24 16.15 9.93 3.39
N VAL A 25 15.45 9.01 2.73
CA VAL A 25 13.99 8.88 2.78
C VAL A 25 13.58 8.30 4.13
N ILE A 26 14.27 7.26 4.59
CA ILE A 26 14.07 6.67 5.93
C ILE A 26 14.39 7.67 7.04
N TYR A 27 15.37 8.55 6.82
CA TYR A 27 15.71 9.64 7.73
C TYR A 27 14.74 10.82 7.67
N GLY A 28 13.62 10.69 6.95
CA GLY A 28 12.51 11.65 7.02
C GLY A 28 12.66 12.89 6.14
N SER A 29 13.67 12.97 5.25
CA SER A 29 13.75 14.08 4.29
C SER A 29 12.52 14.14 3.37
N SER A 30 12.14 15.32 2.89
CA SER A 30 11.17 15.51 1.81
C SER A 30 11.87 15.91 0.49
N PRO A 31 11.32 15.57 -0.69
CA PRO A 31 11.82 16.09 -1.96
C PRO A 31 11.72 17.61 -2.07
N ASN A 32 10.74 18.21 -1.39
CA ASN A 32 10.45 19.64 -1.42
C ASN A 32 11.18 20.42 -0.32
N ASP A 33 11.94 19.74 0.55
CA ASP A 33 12.71 20.43 1.59
C ASP A 33 13.86 21.22 0.95
N THR A 34 13.78 22.54 1.04
CA THR A 34 14.88 23.47 0.71
C THR A 34 15.87 23.62 1.86
N LYS A 35 15.59 23.03 3.03
CA LYS A 35 16.48 23.05 4.19
C LYS A 35 17.75 22.24 3.88
N THR A 36 18.87 22.95 3.76
CA THR A 36 20.19 22.32 3.78
C THR A 36 20.42 21.76 5.19
N TYR A 37 20.42 20.43 5.34
CA TYR A 37 20.61 19.78 6.64
C TYR A 37 21.95 20.10 7.31
N GLY A 38 22.90 20.70 6.58
CA GLY A 38 24.12 21.28 7.14
C GLY A 38 23.91 22.51 8.05
N SER A 39 22.70 23.08 8.10
CA SER A 39 22.32 24.20 8.98
C SER A 39 21.43 23.80 10.16
N ILE A 40 21.14 22.50 10.34
CA ILE A 40 20.31 22.04 11.45
C ILE A 40 21.11 22.11 12.74
N ASN A 41 20.49 22.65 13.81
CA ASN A 41 21.11 22.74 15.12
C ASN A 41 21.47 21.32 15.61
N ASN A 42 22.62 21.18 16.29
CA ASN A 42 23.07 19.92 16.86
C ASN A 42 22.04 19.31 17.82
N GLU A 43 21.27 20.15 18.52
CA GLU A 43 20.19 19.71 19.41
C GLU A 43 19.05 19.03 18.66
N ASP A 44 18.67 19.54 17.48
CA ASP A 44 17.64 18.95 16.64
C ASP A 44 18.10 17.60 16.08
N LEU A 45 19.36 17.49 15.63
CA LEU A 45 19.93 16.22 15.17
C LEU A 45 19.98 15.19 16.31
N GLN A 46 20.29 15.62 17.53
CA GLN A 46 20.28 14.75 18.70
C GLN A 46 18.87 14.28 19.04
N LYS A 47 17.86 15.15 18.94
CA LYS A 47 16.46 14.77 19.13
C LYS A 47 15.96 13.80 18.05
N LEU A 48 16.44 13.95 16.82
CA LEU A 48 16.06 13.06 15.71
C LEU A 48 16.75 11.69 15.81
N PHE A 49 18.08 11.67 15.89
CA PHE A 49 18.90 10.46 15.74
C PHE A 49 19.44 9.88 17.05
N GLY A 50 19.29 10.57 18.17
CA GLY A 50 19.81 10.15 19.46
C GLY A 50 21.20 10.68 19.78
N LYS A 51 21.85 10.09 20.79
CA LYS A 51 23.08 10.63 21.39
C LYS A 51 24.38 10.26 20.66
N SER A 52 24.39 9.23 19.79
CA SER A 52 25.61 8.84 19.07
C SER A 52 26.04 9.93 18.09
N ILE A 53 27.30 10.38 18.26
CA ILE A 53 27.91 11.39 17.40
C ILE A 53 28.12 10.81 16.01
N GLU A 54 28.59 9.56 15.92
CA GLU A 54 28.89 8.85 14.67
C GLU A 54 27.65 8.69 13.80
N LEU A 55 26.52 8.28 14.41
CA LEU A 55 25.26 8.15 13.68
C LEU A 55 24.74 9.51 13.21
N ARG A 56 24.82 10.54 14.05
CA ARG A 56 24.39 11.91 13.71
C ARG A 56 25.22 12.51 12.59
N GLU A 57 26.55 12.37 12.64
CA GLU A 57 27.45 12.85 11.59
C GLU A 57 27.16 12.13 10.26
N SER A 58 27.03 10.80 10.29
CA SER A 58 26.67 10.00 9.12
C SER A 58 25.32 10.40 8.53
N ALA A 59 24.30 10.57 9.37
CA ALA A 59 22.97 11.01 8.94
C ALA A 59 23.00 12.44 8.35
N SER A 60 23.69 13.37 9.01
CA SER A 60 23.84 14.75 8.56
C SER A 60 24.53 14.83 7.19
N GLN A 61 25.57 14.02 6.95
CA GLN A 61 26.22 13.92 5.64
C GLN A 61 25.26 13.43 4.55
N ILE A 62 24.52 12.34 4.82
CA ILE A 62 23.53 11.78 3.89
C ILE A 62 22.44 12.81 3.53
N LEU A 63 22.02 13.61 4.51
CA LEU A 63 20.94 14.58 4.35
C LEU A 63 21.41 15.90 3.72
N SER A 64 22.64 16.34 4.00
CA SER A 64 23.21 17.60 3.48
C SER A 64 23.56 17.56 1.99
N LYS A 65 23.53 16.39 1.34
CA LYS A 65 23.94 16.18 -0.06
C LYS A 65 25.39 16.63 -0.35
N SER A 66 26.20 16.84 0.70
CA SER A 66 27.61 17.19 0.58
C SER A 66 28.41 15.95 0.20
N ASN A 67 29.13 16.01 -0.93
CA ASN A 67 30.16 15.01 -1.31
C ASN A 67 31.48 15.26 -0.58
N SER A 68 31.46 15.80 0.64
CA SER A 68 32.66 15.83 1.48
C SER A 68 33.10 14.39 1.68
N LYS A 69 34.14 13.96 0.95
CA LYS A 69 34.85 12.72 1.20
C LYS A 69 35.11 12.69 2.69
N MET A 70 34.54 11.72 3.38
CA MET A 70 34.94 11.42 4.74
C MET A 70 36.40 10.95 4.62
N GLU A 71 37.36 11.87 4.76
CA GLU A 71 38.80 11.58 4.88
C GLU A 71 39.06 10.97 6.24
N ILE A 72 38.42 9.85 6.49
CA ILE A 72 38.58 9.13 7.71
C ILE A 72 38.84 7.69 7.31
N ARG A 73 40.13 7.38 7.23
CA ARG A 73 40.65 6.01 7.20
C ARG A 73 40.44 5.39 8.60
N ARG A 74 39.19 5.31 9.07
CA ARG A 74 38.78 4.64 10.31
C ARG A 74 38.54 3.17 10.00
N SER A 75 39.09 2.31 10.83
CA SER A 75 38.84 0.87 10.76
C SER A 75 37.40 0.59 11.20
N PRO A 76 36.71 -0.44 10.66
CA PRO A 76 35.41 -0.86 11.17
C PRO A 76 35.38 -1.07 12.69
N SER A 77 36.52 -1.47 13.29
CA SER A 77 36.69 -1.63 14.73
C SER A 77 36.34 -0.37 15.51
N ASP A 78 36.62 0.81 14.94
CA ASP A 78 36.50 2.11 15.61
C ASP A 78 35.03 2.50 15.85
N PHE A 79 34.09 1.83 15.16
CA PHE A 79 32.66 2.05 15.29
C PHE A 79 31.94 0.97 16.10
N THR A 80 32.65 -0.05 16.60
CA THR A 80 32.02 -1.19 17.25
C THR A 80 31.27 -0.77 18.52
N GLU A 81 31.89 0.05 19.36
CA GLU A 81 31.27 0.54 20.59
C GLU A 81 30.07 1.45 20.28
N ALA A 82 30.21 2.37 19.32
CA ALA A 82 29.11 3.21 18.87
C ALA A 82 27.94 2.40 18.29
N ALA A 83 28.23 1.35 17.52
CA ALA A 83 27.22 0.44 16.97
C ALA A 83 26.50 -0.33 18.07
N ILE A 84 27.23 -0.85 19.08
CA ILE A 84 26.64 -1.51 20.25
C ILE A 84 25.73 -0.53 21.01
N HIS A 85 26.18 0.71 21.21
CA HIS A 85 25.39 1.74 21.89
C HIS A 85 24.12 2.10 21.11
N VAL A 86 24.20 2.29 19.79
CA VAL A 86 23.03 2.54 18.91
C VAL A 86 22.07 1.36 18.89
N ALA A 87 22.57 0.13 18.99
CA ALA A 87 21.76 -1.09 19.02
C ALA A 87 21.12 -1.38 20.40
N SER A 88 21.40 -0.55 21.42
CA SER A 88 20.85 -0.76 22.76
C SER A 88 19.33 -0.49 22.81
N CYS A 89 18.61 -1.24 23.64
CA CYS A 89 17.15 -1.14 23.74
C CYS A 89 16.63 0.22 24.25
N SER A 90 17.50 1.01 24.92
CA SER A 90 17.17 2.33 25.44
C SER A 90 17.58 3.47 24.50
N TYR A 91 18.27 3.18 23.39
CA TYR A 91 18.85 4.20 22.53
C TYR A 91 17.80 5.15 21.96
N GLU A 92 16.63 4.61 21.59
CA GLU A 92 15.54 5.38 20.98
C GLU A 92 14.73 6.21 21.99
N TYR A 93 14.95 6.01 23.30
CA TYR A 93 14.18 6.68 24.32
C TYR A 93 14.38 8.21 24.27
N GLY A 94 13.27 8.94 24.13
CA GLY A 94 13.28 10.41 24.02
C GLY A 94 13.77 10.92 22.66
N THR A 95 13.95 10.05 21.67
CA THR A 95 14.30 10.43 20.29
C THR A 95 13.08 10.43 19.37
N SER A 96 13.28 10.77 18.10
CA SER A 96 12.22 10.75 17.08
C SER A 96 12.23 9.49 16.20
N TRP A 97 13.01 8.47 16.59
CA TRP A 97 12.91 7.14 15.99
C TRP A 97 11.50 6.59 16.16
N GLY A 98 10.98 5.93 15.12
CA GLY A 98 9.62 5.40 15.15
C GLY A 98 8.52 6.41 14.83
N THR A 99 8.79 7.71 14.91
CA THR A 99 7.75 8.75 14.81
C THR A 99 8.01 9.76 13.69
N GLN A 100 9.28 10.12 13.46
CA GLN A 100 9.68 10.99 12.36
C GLN A 100 10.72 10.33 11.48
N VAL A 101 11.66 9.59 12.07
CA VAL A 101 12.74 8.88 11.36
C VAL A 101 12.59 7.38 11.56
N GLY A 102 13.07 6.60 10.59
CA GLY A 102 12.98 5.15 10.64
C GLY A 102 11.62 4.60 10.21
N TRP A 103 11.42 3.33 10.52
CA TRP A 103 10.13 2.65 10.36
C TRP A 103 9.14 3.24 11.37
N GLN A 104 7.91 3.47 10.94
CA GLN A 104 6.91 4.15 11.76
C GLN A 104 6.25 3.18 12.72
N TYR A 105 6.16 3.56 14.00
CA TYR A 105 5.53 2.77 15.05
C TYR A 105 4.03 3.04 15.12
N GLY A 106 3.30 2.11 15.75
CA GLY A 106 1.88 2.28 16.06
C GLY A 106 0.90 1.56 15.13
N SER A 107 1.35 0.62 14.30
CA SER A 107 0.47 -0.27 13.55
C SER A 107 1.06 -1.67 13.39
N ALA A 108 0.21 -2.71 13.36
CA ALA A 108 0.59 -4.08 12.99
C ALA A 108 0.93 -4.24 11.49
N THR A 109 0.74 -3.17 10.71
CA THR A 109 1.19 -2.99 9.32
C THR A 109 2.07 -1.75 9.25
N GLU A 110 3.18 -1.77 10.00
CA GLU A 110 4.16 -0.69 10.07
C GLU A 110 4.80 -0.41 8.71
N ASP A 111 4.85 -1.43 7.84
CA ASP A 111 5.28 -1.33 6.46
C ASP A 111 4.40 -0.35 5.65
N VAL A 112 3.09 -0.57 5.66
CA VAL A 112 2.13 0.30 4.99
C VAL A 112 2.14 1.70 5.60
N LEU A 113 2.18 1.80 6.93
CA LEU A 113 2.26 3.09 7.64
C LEU A 113 3.52 3.88 7.26
N THR A 114 4.66 3.20 7.19
CA THR A 114 5.93 3.81 6.77
C THR A 114 5.85 4.26 5.31
N GLY A 115 5.31 3.42 4.43
CA GLY A 115 5.12 3.76 3.01
C GLY A 115 4.21 4.97 2.80
N LEU A 116 3.07 5.02 3.50
CA LEU A 116 2.14 6.16 3.49
C LEU A 116 2.82 7.43 4.01
N THR A 117 3.62 7.34 5.08
CA THR A 117 4.35 8.49 5.60
C THR A 117 5.38 9.02 4.59
N ILE A 118 6.07 8.12 3.88
CA ILE A 118 7.02 8.47 2.82
C ILE A 118 6.31 9.17 1.64
N HIS A 119 5.18 8.61 1.17
CA HIS A 119 4.38 9.23 0.12
C HIS A 119 3.73 10.55 0.57
N GLY A 120 3.28 10.63 1.82
CA GLY A 120 2.74 11.85 2.44
C GLY A 120 3.74 13.00 2.47
N ARG A 121 5.05 12.70 2.58
CA ARG A 121 6.13 13.71 2.44
C ARG A 121 6.40 14.13 0.99
N GLY A 122 5.81 13.45 0.00
CA GLY A 122 5.91 13.76 -1.43
C GLY A 122 6.87 12.87 -2.20
N TRP A 123 7.44 11.83 -1.59
CA TRP A 123 8.23 10.86 -2.34
C TRP A 123 7.34 10.01 -3.25
N ARG A 124 7.96 9.52 -4.33
CA ARG A 124 7.37 8.55 -5.24
C ARG A 124 8.14 7.25 -5.15
N SER A 125 7.44 6.13 -5.33
CA SER A 125 8.05 4.81 -5.48
C SER A 125 7.94 4.33 -6.93
N ALA A 126 8.78 3.36 -7.29
CA ALA A 126 8.75 2.73 -8.59
C ALA A 126 8.80 1.21 -8.40
N ILE A 127 8.00 0.49 -9.18
CA ILE A 127 8.09 -0.96 -9.29
C ILE A 127 8.95 -1.30 -10.49
N THR A 128 9.86 -2.26 -10.29
CA THR A 128 10.62 -2.86 -11.37
C THR A 128 10.18 -4.32 -11.48
N SER A 129 9.61 -4.69 -12.63
CA SER A 129 9.32 -6.08 -12.95
C SER A 129 10.50 -6.62 -13.75
N THR A 130 11.08 -7.72 -13.28
CA THR A 130 12.22 -8.41 -13.90
C THR A 130 11.77 -9.79 -14.37
N ASP A 131 12.36 -10.27 -15.46
CA ASP A 131 12.21 -11.64 -15.94
C ASP A 131 13.62 -12.26 -16.04
N PRO A 132 13.96 -13.27 -15.21
CA PRO A 132 13.11 -13.89 -14.19
C PRO A 132 12.87 -12.98 -12.97
N LEU A 133 11.87 -13.32 -12.16
CA LEU A 133 11.55 -12.59 -10.93
C LEU A 133 12.77 -12.55 -9.99
N ALA A 134 13.21 -11.35 -9.64
CA ALA A 134 14.36 -11.15 -8.74
C ALA A 134 14.12 -11.65 -7.30
N PHE A 135 12.86 -11.77 -6.88
CA PHE A 135 12.51 -12.18 -5.52
C PHE A 135 11.36 -13.20 -5.56
N LEU A 136 11.58 -14.34 -4.90
CA LEU A 136 10.59 -15.39 -4.70
C LEU A 136 10.44 -15.64 -3.20
N GLY A 137 9.22 -15.92 -2.75
CA GLY A 137 8.91 -16.21 -1.35
C GLY A 137 7.84 -17.28 -1.24
N CYS A 138 7.66 -17.81 -0.03
CA CYS A 138 6.64 -18.82 0.24
C CYS A 138 5.34 -18.15 0.68
N ALA A 139 4.22 -18.57 0.09
CA ALA A 139 2.89 -18.22 0.56
C ALA A 139 2.43 -19.22 1.64
N PRO A 140 1.52 -18.81 2.56
CA PRO A 140 0.93 -19.76 3.50
C PRO A 140 0.18 -20.86 2.74
N THR A 141 0.46 -22.12 3.07
CA THR A 141 -0.11 -23.29 2.38
C THR A 141 -1.44 -23.74 2.97
N THR A 142 -1.81 -23.23 4.15
CA THR A 142 -3.03 -23.63 4.86
C THR A 142 -3.99 -22.46 5.03
N PHE A 143 -5.29 -22.74 4.92
CA PHE A 143 -6.34 -21.74 5.10
C PHE A 143 -6.26 -21.01 6.46
N PRO A 144 -6.05 -21.68 7.62
CA PRO A 144 -5.91 -20.97 8.90
C PRO A 144 -4.71 -20.03 8.95
N SER A 145 -3.59 -20.38 8.31
CA SER A 145 -2.42 -19.49 8.25
C SER A 145 -2.69 -18.25 7.39
N SER A 146 -3.38 -18.40 6.26
CA SER A 146 -3.79 -17.28 5.42
C SER A 146 -4.77 -16.36 6.14
N LEU A 147 -5.76 -16.90 6.87
CA LEU A 147 -6.69 -16.09 7.67
C LEU A 147 -6.01 -15.31 8.78
N LYS A 148 -5.02 -15.91 9.48
CA LYS A 148 -4.25 -15.20 10.51
C LYS A 148 -3.48 -14.02 9.90
N GLN A 149 -2.89 -14.20 8.72
CA GLN A 149 -2.19 -13.14 8.01
C GLN A 149 -3.14 -12.02 7.59
N GLN A 150 -4.27 -12.37 6.95
CA GLN A 150 -5.28 -11.40 6.53
C GLN A 150 -5.85 -10.63 7.73
N LYS A 151 -6.12 -11.31 8.86
CA LYS A 151 -6.55 -10.66 10.10
C LYS A 151 -5.54 -9.61 10.56
N ARG A 152 -4.24 -9.93 10.58
CA ARG A 152 -3.19 -8.98 10.97
C ARG A 152 -3.18 -7.76 10.04
N TRP A 153 -3.27 -7.97 8.73
CA TRP A 153 -3.33 -6.88 7.76
C TRP A 153 -4.55 -5.99 7.95
N VAL A 154 -5.73 -6.58 8.11
CA VAL A 154 -6.97 -5.82 8.32
C VAL A 154 -6.91 -5.01 9.62
N MET A 155 -6.42 -5.59 10.71
CA MET A 155 -6.27 -4.86 11.98
C MET A 155 -5.27 -3.71 11.86
N GLY A 156 -4.09 -3.95 11.25
CA GLY A 156 -3.08 -2.91 11.06
C GLY A 156 -3.58 -1.76 10.18
N LEU A 157 -4.23 -2.08 9.07
CA LEU A 157 -4.83 -1.06 8.20
C LEU A 157 -5.94 -0.28 8.93
N PHE A 158 -6.72 -0.95 9.79
CA PHE A 158 -7.72 -0.29 10.61
C PHE A 158 -7.07 0.68 11.62
N GLU A 159 -5.98 0.28 12.30
CA GLU A 159 -5.22 1.18 13.18
C GLU A 159 -4.76 2.44 12.42
N ILE A 160 -4.23 2.28 11.20
CA ILE A 160 -3.79 3.41 10.35
C ILE A 160 -4.94 4.38 10.06
N LEU A 161 -6.15 3.89 9.78
CA LEU A 161 -7.30 4.74 9.46
C LEU A 161 -7.66 5.72 10.59
N PHE A 162 -7.37 5.37 11.84
CA PHE A 162 -7.64 6.22 13.02
C PHE A 162 -6.44 7.03 13.48
N THR A 163 -5.32 6.99 12.76
CA THR A 163 -4.14 7.84 13.04
C THR A 163 -4.17 9.14 12.26
N ASP A 164 -3.25 10.06 12.60
CA ASP A 164 -2.97 11.27 11.82
C ASP A 164 -2.33 10.95 10.44
N LYS A 165 -1.91 9.70 10.22
CA LYS A 165 -1.34 9.18 8.97
C LYS A 165 -2.35 8.48 8.08
N ASN A 166 -3.66 8.61 8.33
CA ASN A 166 -4.62 8.00 7.43
C ASN A 166 -4.55 8.60 6.01
N PRO A 167 -4.81 7.80 4.95
CA PRO A 167 -4.61 8.25 3.57
C PRO A 167 -5.42 9.49 3.17
N LEU A 168 -6.63 9.66 3.73
CA LEU A 168 -7.49 10.82 3.44
C LEU A 168 -6.92 12.11 4.05
N LEU A 169 -6.48 12.08 5.31
CA LEU A 169 -5.80 13.21 5.95
C LEU A 169 -4.48 13.53 5.24
N LEU A 170 -3.73 12.52 4.82
CA LEU A 170 -2.49 12.73 4.04
C LEU A 170 -2.74 13.27 2.62
N THR A 171 -3.96 13.14 2.09
CA THR A 171 -4.36 13.82 0.84
C THR A 171 -4.65 15.30 1.09
N ILE A 172 -5.23 15.64 2.26
CA ILE A 172 -5.61 17.02 2.60
C ILE A 172 -4.40 17.83 3.11
N LYS A 173 -3.57 17.22 3.98
CA LYS A 173 -2.47 17.87 4.68
C LYS A 173 -1.08 17.48 4.16
N GLY A 174 -1.00 16.44 3.36
CA GLY A 174 0.25 15.93 2.81
C GLY A 174 0.22 15.92 1.28
N ASN A 175 1.11 15.12 0.71
CA ASN A 175 1.34 15.07 -0.73
C ASN A 175 0.84 13.75 -1.36
N ILE A 176 -0.17 13.10 -0.77
CA ILE A 176 -0.80 11.90 -1.36
C ILE A 176 -1.89 12.32 -2.35
N TRP A 177 -1.97 11.61 -3.48
CA TRP A 177 -3.03 11.83 -4.46
C TRP A 177 -4.35 11.19 -4.01
N PHE A 178 -5.45 11.92 -4.10
CA PHE A 178 -6.79 11.46 -3.68
C PHE A 178 -7.16 10.07 -4.20
N ARG A 179 -6.84 9.76 -5.47
CA ARG A 179 -7.11 8.46 -6.08
C ARG A 179 -6.41 7.29 -5.39
N GLN A 180 -5.28 7.52 -4.73
CA GLN A 180 -4.54 6.51 -3.97
C GLN A 180 -5.08 6.34 -2.54
N ALA A 181 -5.84 7.30 -2.03
CA ALA A 181 -6.43 7.27 -0.69
C ALA A 181 -7.82 6.62 -0.64
N LEU A 182 -8.39 6.24 -1.79
CA LEU A 182 -9.73 5.68 -1.87
C LEU A 182 -9.78 4.25 -1.32
N VAL A 183 -10.62 4.04 -0.31
CA VAL A 183 -10.92 2.72 0.26
C VAL A 183 -11.95 2.01 -0.60
N ARG A 184 -11.55 0.90 -1.24
CA ARG A 184 -12.43 0.12 -2.12
C ARG A 184 -13.47 -0.72 -1.38
N SER A 185 -13.20 -1.08 -0.13
CA SER A 185 -13.99 -2.06 0.62
C SER A 185 -15.41 -1.57 0.94
N ILE A 186 -15.65 -0.27 1.09
CA ILE A 186 -16.98 0.26 1.46
C ILE A 186 -17.98 0.06 0.30
N PRO A 187 -17.73 0.54 -0.93
CA PRO A 187 -18.63 0.26 -2.06
C PRO A 187 -18.83 -1.24 -2.32
N GLU A 188 -17.77 -2.03 -2.20
CA GLU A 188 -17.83 -3.48 -2.44
C GLU A 188 -18.73 -4.18 -1.40
N LEU A 189 -18.64 -3.81 -0.12
CA LEU A 189 -19.52 -4.34 0.94
C LEU A 189 -20.98 -3.88 0.76
N CYS A 190 -21.20 -2.61 0.43
CA CYS A 190 -22.54 -2.10 0.12
C CYS A 190 -23.16 -2.89 -1.04
N TYR A 191 -22.40 -3.15 -2.10
CA TYR A 191 -22.87 -3.92 -3.24
C TYR A 191 -23.12 -5.39 -2.89
N ALA A 192 -22.25 -6.02 -2.10
CA ALA A 192 -22.40 -7.42 -1.70
C ALA A 192 -23.63 -7.66 -0.79
N THR A 193 -23.99 -6.67 0.03
CA THR A 193 -25.16 -6.74 0.93
C THR A 193 -26.48 -6.32 0.26
N LEU A 194 -26.40 -5.65 -0.89
CA LEU A 194 -27.55 -5.14 -1.62
C LEU A 194 -28.56 -6.23 -2.02
N PRO A 195 -28.18 -7.42 -2.53
CA PRO A 195 -29.13 -8.46 -2.86
C PRO A 195 -29.91 -8.96 -1.64
N ALA A 196 -29.24 -9.17 -0.51
CA ALA A 196 -29.88 -9.61 0.73
C ALA A 196 -30.87 -8.56 1.25
N TYR A 197 -30.50 -7.29 1.21
CA TYR A 197 -31.39 -6.18 1.53
C TYR A 197 -32.63 -6.16 0.63
N CYS A 198 -32.47 -6.32 -0.69
CA CYS A 198 -33.58 -6.35 -1.64
C CYS A 198 -34.56 -7.49 -1.37
N ILE A 199 -34.06 -8.69 -1.04
CA ILE A 199 -34.90 -9.85 -0.70
C ILE A 199 -35.72 -9.58 0.56
N ILE A 200 -35.10 -9.04 1.62
CA ILE A 200 -35.76 -8.78 2.90
C ILE A 200 -36.84 -7.69 2.77
N THR A 201 -36.55 -6.65 2.00
CA THR A 201 -37.44 -5.49 1.85
C THR A 201 -38.46 -5.64 0.73
N GLY A 202 -38.38 -6.72 -0.06
CA GLY A 202 -39.18 -6.89 -1.28
C GLY A 202 -38.90 -5.82 -2.34
N SER A 203 -37.78 -5.11 -2.24
CA SER A 203 -37.38 -4.08 -3.20
C SER A 203 -36.62 -4.71 -4.38
N GLN A 204 -36.64 -4.04 -5.53
CA GLN A 204 -35.94 -4.48 -6.74
C GLN A 204 -34.80 -3.52 -7.04
N PHE A 205 -33.58 -4.05 -7.13
CA PHE A 205 -32.41 -3.28 -7.54
C PHE A 205 -32.33 -3.09 -9.06
N LEU A 206 -32.82 -4.09 -9.82
CA LEU A 206 -32.80 -4.05 -11.28
C LEU A 206 -34.06 -3.36 -11.83
N PRO A 207 -33.93 -2.56 -12.90
CA PRO A 207 -35.08 -1.92 -13.56
C PRO A 207 -36.01 -2.98 -14.14
N LYS A 208 -37.33 -2.72 -14.09
CA LYS A 208 -38.32 -3.60 -14.71
C LYS A 208 -38.20 -3.54 -16.23
N VAL A 209 -38.59 -4.62 -16.92
CA VAL A 209 -38.51 -4.74 -18.39
C VAL A 209 -39.22 -3.59 -19.14
N ASN A 210 -40.21 -2.97 -18.51
CA ASN A 210 -40.98 -1.86 -19.08
C ASN A 210 -40.39 -0.46 -18.77
N GLU A 211 -39.31 -0.38 -18.00
CA GLU A 211 -38.66 0.89 -17.64
C GLU A 211 -37.53 1.20 -18.62
N ARG A 212 -37.36 2.49 -18.97
CA ARG A 212 -36.31 2.94 -19.90
C ARG A 212 -34.90 2.53 -19.48
N GLY A 213 -34.67 2.30 -18.18
CA GLY A 213 -33.40 1.80 -17.64
C GLY A 213 -33.03 0.38 -18.10
N PHE A 214 -34.03 -0.45 -18.45
CA PHE A 214 -33.79 -1.79 -18.97
C PHE A 214 -33.12 -1.78 -20.35
N LEU A 215 -33.44 -0.78 -21.20
CA LEU A 215 -32.79 -0.59 -22.50
C LEU A 215 -31.29 -0.28 -22.37
N ILE A 216 -30.89 0.47 -21.34
CA ILE A 216 -29.48 0.78 -21.07
C ILE A 216 -28.71 -0.51 -20.73
N PHE A 217 -29.33 -1.40 -19.94
CA PHE A 217 -28.75 -2.70 -19.57
C PHE A 217 -28.67 -3.67 -20.75
N MET A 218 -29.66 -3.65 -21.63
CA MET A 218 -29.71 -4.47 -22.85
C MET A 218 -28.71 -4.01 -23.92
N VAL A 219 -28.58 -2.70 -24.15
CA VAL A 219 -27.66 -2.13 -25.14
C VAL A 219 -26.20 -2.37 -24.75
N THR A 220 -25.88 -2.25 -23.45
CA THR A 220 -24.52 -2.51 -22.94
C THR A 220 -24.11 -3.98 -23.01
N GLN A 221 -25.05 -4.94 -22.95
CA GLN A 221 -24.73 -6.36 -23.21
C GLN A 221 -24.48 -6.68 -24.69
N LYS A 222 -25.10 -5.94 -25.61
CA LYS A 222 -25.07 -6.27 -27.04
C LYS A 222 -23.71 -5.97 -27.71
N GLU A 223 -22.86 -5.15 -27.09
CA GLU A 223 -21.52 -4.82 -27.62
C GLU A 223 -20.44 -5.89 -27.38
N HIS A 224 -20.75 -7.00 -26.68
CA HIS A 224 -19.76 -8.06 -26.35
C HIS A 224 -19.94 -9.40 -27.08
N ARG A 225 -20.52 -9.44 -28.27
CA ARG A 225 -20.43 -10.62 -29.17
C ARG A 225 -19.61 -10.29 -30.42
N SER A 226 -18.34 -10.67 -30.40
CA SER A 226 -17.52 -10.83 -31.59
C SER A 226 -17.94 -12.09 -32.35
N ASN A 227 -18.11 -11.94 -33.66
CA ASN A 227 -18.36 -12.97 -34.67
C ASN A 227 -17.46 -14.19 -34.51
N ASP A 228 -18.03 -15.39 -34.69
CA ASP A 228 -17.48 -16.41 -35.60
C ASP A 228 -18.58 -17.41 -35.97
N GLY A 229 -18.57 -17.82 -37.24
CA GLY A 229 -19.68 -18.45 -37.96
C GLY A 229 -19.73 -19.99 -37.93
N ASP A 230 -20.93 -20.46 -38.32
CA ASP A 230 -21.45 -21.76 -38.77
C ASP A 230 -20.56 -23.03 -38.77
N ASN A 231 -21.08 -24.13 -38.20
CA ASN A 231 -21.69 -25.24 -38.98
C ASN A 231 -22.21 -26.42 -38.10
N ASP A 232 -23.17 -27.14 -38.67
CA ASP A 232 -24.11 -28.17 -38.17
C ASP A 232 -23.60 -29.36 -37.32
N SER A 233 -24.46 -29.87 -36.41
CA SER A 233 -25.10 -31.22 -36.47
C SER A 233 -25.68 -31.71 -35.12
N GLU A 234 -26.73 -32.51 -35.19
CA GLU A 234 -27.58 -33.06 -34.11
C GLU A 234 -26.88 -33.95 -33.08
N THR A 235 -27.22 -33.83 -31.79
CA THR A 235 -28.06 -34.77 -31.00
C THR A 235 -27.83 -34.65 -29.49
N ASP A 236 -28.96 -34.51 -28.80
CA ASP A 236 -29.38 -35.04 -27.50
C ASP A 236 -28.56 -34.80 -26.20
N GLY A 237 -29.26 -34.18 -25.25
CA GLY A 237 -28.75 -33.81 -23.93
C GLY A 237 -29.69 -32.82 -23.24
N ARG A 238 -30.99 -33.12 -23.26
CA ARG A 238 -32.04 -32.28 -22.67
C ARG A 238 -31.92 -32.23 -21.14
N PHE A 239 -31.19 -31.26 -20.62
CA PHE A 239 -31.42 -30.70 -19.28
C PHE A 239 -32.29 -29.45 -19.45
N THR A 240 -33.56 -29.55 -19.08
CA THR A 240 -34.46 -28.40 -19.00
C THR A 240 -34.07 -27.54 -17.80
N PHE A 241 -33.16 -26.59 -18.02
CA PHE A 241 -33.13 -25.38 -17.19
C PHE A 241 -34.09 -24.38 -17.83
N ASP A 242 -35.10 -24.01 -17.05
CA ASP A 242 -35.99 -22.89 -17.32
C ASP A 242 -35.18 -21.66 -17.79
N LYS A 243 -35.73 -20.86 -18.72
CA LYS A 243 -35.11 -19.69 -19.36
C LYS A 243 -34.88 -18.51 -18.41
N SER A 244 -34.71 -18.79 -17.13
CA SER A 244 -34.31 -17.83 -16.12
C SER A 244 -32.83 -17.51 -16.28
N PRO A 245 -32.42 -16.25 -16.50
CA PRO A 245 -31.01 -15.88 -16.56
C PRO A 245 -30.36 -16.17 -15.19
N MET A 246 -29.55 -17.22 -15.13
CA MET A 246 -28.75 -17.55 -13.97
C MET A 246 -27.58 -16.56 -13.89
N ILE A 247 -27.74 -15.51 -13.07
CA ILE A 247 -26.64 -14.63 -12.72
C ILE A 247 -25.93 -15.27 -11.55
N VAL A 248 -24.80 -15.94 -11.82
CA VAL A 248 -23.82 -16.30 -10.78
C VAL A 248 -23.06 -15.03 -10.44
N PRO A 249 -23.22 -14.44 -9.24
CA PRO A 249 -22.39 -13.31 -8.85
C PRO A 249 -20.97 -13.83 -8.71
N GLY A 250 -20.07 -13.36 -9.58
CA GLY A 250 -18.64 -13.62 -9.49
C GLY A 250 -18.04 -12.93 -8.27
N VAL A 251 -18.27 -13.50 -7.08
CA VAL A 251 -17.56 -13.16 -5.84
C VAL A 251 -17.06 -14.46 -5.22
N VAL A 252 -16.33 -15.24 -6.01
CA VAL A 252 -15.34 -16.18 -5.48
C VAL A 252 -14.18 -16.16 -6.49
N ILE A 253 -12.96 -16.19 -5.95
CA ILE A 253 -11.65 -16.15 -6.62
C ILE A 253 -11.05 -14.75 -6.76
N LEU A 254 -10.62 -14.22 -5.62
CA LEU A 254 -9.25 -13.72 -5.50
C LEU A 254 -8.76 -14.10 -4.09
N LEU A 255 -8.33 -15.36 -3.99
CA LEU A 255 -7.38 -15.82 -2.98
C LEU A 255 -5.97 -15.57 -3.50
#